data_AF-A0A524GLZ9-F1
#
_entry.id   AF-A0A524GLZ9-F1
#
_cell.length_a   1.000
_cell.length_b   1.000
_cell.length_c   1.000
_cell.angle_alpha   90.00
_cell.angle_beta   90.00
_cell.angle_gamma   90.00
#
_symmetry.space_group_name_H-M   'P 1'
#
loop_
_entity.id
_entity.type
_entity.pdbx_description
1 polymer ?
#
loop_
_entity_poly.entity_id
_entity_poly.type
_entity_poly.pdbx_seq_one_letter_code
_entity_poly.pdbx_strand_id
1 'polypeptide(L)'
;MNPSTWREGSLTVAAIAMWAWVGVAPSAAQPGQGGAPDPTFAKTAWNELLQRSPFPYLMPLPEPKPTAIDGTYTKSVVARAERVHCLRCPDYAPDGGLWKINFDKGAFRIIHAETAWKSIGSFIVAGDRLLLANDPNCIDTVGLYAWRLEGGLLFLEVIDDPCAIKLRGLNLTQQPWRTCRPPSLAAGVAENGSQPEGCD
;
A
#
# COMPACT_ATOMS: atom_id res chain seq x y z
N MET A 1 76.92 25.96 6.01
CA MET A 1 78.04 26.66 5.34
C MET A 1 78.97 25.62 4.72
N ASN A 2 78.76 25.23 3.46
CA ASN A 2 79.67 25.47 2.33
C ASN A 2 78.94 25.04 1.03
N PRO A 3 79.19 25.69 -0.12
CA PRO A 3 78.33 25.69 -1.31
C PRO A 3 78.92 24.89 -2.49
N SER A 4 78.09 24.54 -3.47
CA SER A 4 78.49 24.27 -4.87
C SER A 4 77.24 23.90 -5.68
N THR A 5 76.64 24.82 -6.45
CA THR A 5 76.92 25.15 -7.87
C THR A 5 76.18 24.28 -8.90
N TRP A 6 75.25 24.95 -9.60
CA TRP A 6 74.91 24.89 -11.03
C TRP A 6 74.54 23.55 -11.70
N ARG A 7 73.32 23.49 -12.25
CA ARG A 7 73.11 23.40 -13.71
C ARG A 7 71.65 23.67 -14.09
N GLU A 8 71.52 24.61 -15.02
CA GLU A 8 70.35 24.83 -15.87
C GLU A 8 70.13 23.62 -16.79
N GLY A 9 68.88 23.34 -17.10
CA GLY A 9 68.47 22.26 -18.00
C GLY A 9 67.00 22.32 -18.30
N SER A 10 66.58 23.34 -19.05
CA SER A 10 65.30 23.34 -19.76
C SER A 10 65.30 22.23 -20.80
N LEU A 11 64.29 21.35 -20.78
CA LEU A 11 63.83 20.62 -21.96
C LEU A 11 62.38 20.16 -21.73
N THR A 12 61.48 20.96 -22.26
CA THR A 12 60.06 20.65 -22.44
C THR A 12 59.93 19.52 -23.45
N VAL A 13 59.34 18.39 -23.05
CA VAL A 13 58.78 17.41 -24.00
C VAL A 13 57.33 17.19 -23.59
N ALA A 14 56.44 17.89 -24.29
CA ALA A 14 55.00 17.65 -24.22
C ALA A 14 54.70 16.36 -25.00
N ALA A 15 54.41 15.28 -24.28
CA ALA A 15 53.84 14.07 -24.87
C ALA A 15 52.30 14.21 -24.83
N ILE A 16 51.72 14.50 -25.99
CA ILE A 16 50.27 14.50 -26.21
C ILE A 16 49.81 13.04 -26.23
N ALA A 17 49.19 12.58 -25.14
CA ALA A 17 48.50 11.29 -25.12
C ALA A 17 47.17 11.44 -25.90
N MET A 18 47.04 10.76 -27.03
CA MET A 18 45.77 10.59 -27.73
C MET A 18 44.90 9.61 -26.94
N TRP A 19 43.87 10.13 -26.28
CA TRP A 19 42.83 9.31 -25.68
C TRP A 19 41.88 8.87 -26.80
N ALA A 20 41.95 7.59 -27.18
CA ALA A 20 40.96 6.97 -28.04
C ALA A 20 39.64 6.85 -27.25
N TRP A 21 38.69 7.74 -27.52
CA TRP A 21 37.32 7.61 -27.04
C TRP A 21 36.65 6.44 -27.76
N VAL A 22 36.59 5.29 -27.08
CA VAL A 22 35.67 4.22 -27.48
C VAL A 22 34.27 4.69 -27.08
N GLY A 23 33.53 5.23 -28.05
CA GLY A 23 32.14 5.61 -27.88
C GLY A 23 31.29 4.36 -27.65
N VAL A 24 31.14 3.94 -26.39
CA VAL A 24 30.07 3.03 -26.00
C VAL A 24 28.79 3.85 -26.05
N ALA A 25 27.98 3.65 -27.09
CA ALA A 25 26.65 4.23 -27.16
C ALA A 25 25.86 3.75 -25.93
N PRO A 26 25.24 4.66 -25.14
CA PRO A 26 24.33 4.24 -24.10
C PRO A 26 23.16 3.54 -24.80
N SER A 27 23.02 2.24 -24.56
CA SER A 27 21.82 1.51 -24.94
C SER A 27 20.67 2.16 -24.19
N ALA A 28 19.86 2.95 -24.89
CA ALA A 28 18.61 3.47 -24.35
C ALA A 28 17.77 2.25 -23.96
N ALA A 29 17.66 2.00 -22.65
CA ALA A 29 16.70 1.06 -22.13
C ALA A 29 15.33 1.55 -22.61
N GLN A 30 14.68 0.78 -23.48
CA GLN A 30 13.31 1.08 -23.87
C GLN A 30 12.49 1.11 -22.59
N PRO A 31 11.66 2.15 -22.36
CA PRO A 31 10.73 2.14 -21.25
C PRO A 31 9.86 0.90 -21.42
N GLY A 32 10.05 -0.07 -20.52
CA GLY A 32 9.18 -1.22 -20.43
C GLY A 32 7.78 -0.68 -20.22
N GLN A 33 6.90 -0.91 -21.19
CA GLN A 33 5.48 -0.68 -21.00
C GLN A 33 5.02 -1.63 -19.90
N GLY A 34 5.07 -1.17 -18.65
CA GLY A 34 4.27 -1.73 -17.57
C GLY A 34 2.82 -1.51 -17.98
N GLY A 35 2.23 -2.49 -18.65
CA GLY A 35 0.84 -2.43 -19.07
C GLY A 35 -0.03 -2.08 -17.88
N ALA A 36 -0.98 -1.16 -18.11
CA ALA A 36 -1.97 -0.84 -17.11
C ALA A 36 -2.64 -2.14 -16.63
N PRO A 37 -2.75 -2.36 -15.32
CA PRO A 37 -3.33 -3.58 -14.78
C PRO A 37 -4.78 -3.72 -15.26
N ASP A 38 -5.16 -4.93 -15.67
CA ASP A 38 -6.52 -5.21 -16.15
C ASP A 38 -7.52 -5.04 -14.99
N PRO A 39 -8.43 -4.05 -15.05
CA PRO A 39 -9.42 -3.83 -14.00
C PRO A 39 -10.34 -5.05 -13.78
N THR A 40 -10.49 -5.90 -14.81
CA THR A 40 -11.26 -7.16 -14.73
C THR A 40 -10.61 -8.16 -13.78
N PHE A 41 -9.27 -8.22 -13.76
CA PHE A 41 -8.52 -9.13 -12.91
C PHE A 41 -8.72 -8.80 -11.43
N ALA A 42 -8.60 -7.52 -11.08
CA ALA A 42 -8.77 -7.07 -9.70
C ALA A 42 -10.21 -7.25 -9.20
N LYS A 43 -11.22 -6.99 -10.06
CA LYS A 43 -12.62 -7.24 -9.75
C LYS A 43 -12.90 -8.72 -9.48
N THR A 44 -12.33 -9.61 -10.30
CA THR A 44 -12.43 -11.06 -10.10
C THR A 44 -11.76 -11.47 -8.80
N ALA A 45 -10.53 -11.01 -8.55
CA ALA A 45 -9.77 -11.29 -7.34
C ALA A 45 -10.50 -10.82 -6.07
N TRP A 46 -11.19 -9.67 -6.13
CA TRP A 46 -12.02 -9.15 -5.06
C TRP A 46 -13.23 -10.04 -4.78
N ASN A 47 -13.99 -10.41 -5.82
CA ASN A 47 -15.16 -11.27 -5.68
C ASN A 47 -14.79 -12.64 -5.10
N GLU A 48 -13.67 -13.23 -5.54
CA GLU A 48 -13.15 -14.46 -4.95
C GLU A 48 -12.77 -14.30 -3.48
N LEU A 49 -12.14 -13.18 -3.12
CA LEU A 49 -11.71 -12.91 -1.74
C LEU A 49 -12.91 -12.82 -0.79
N LEU A 50 -14.02 -12.21 -1.24
CA LEU A 50 -15.27 -12.11 -0.47
C LEU A 50 -15.87 -13.48 -0.12
N GLN A 51 -15.65 -14.51 -0.94
CA GLN A 51 -16.14 -15.87 -0.68
C GLN A 51 -15.24 -16.68 0.27
N ARG A 52 -14.11 -16.14 0.70
CA ARG A 52 -13.16 -16.83 1.58
C ARG A 52 -13.36 -16.47 3.05
N SER A 53 -12.96 -17.38 3.93
CA SER A 53 -12.87 -17.15 5.37
C SER A 53 -11.39 -17.09 5.80
N PRO A 54 -11.06 -16.28 6.82
CA PRO A 54 -9.71 -16.27 7.39
C PRO A 54 -9.37 -17.61 8.05
N PHE A 55 -8.08 -17.92 8.11
CA PHE A 55 -7.58 -19.11 8.80
C PHE A 55 -7.18 -18.75 10.24
N PRO A 56 -7.65 -19.48 11.28
CA PRO A 56 -7.36 -19.16 12.69
C PRO A 56 -5.93 -19.58 13.10
N TYR A 57 -4.92 -18.79 12.70
CA TYR A 57 -3.52 -19.07 12.99
C TYR A 57 -3.12 -18.68 14.42
N LEU A 58 -3.24 -17.40 14.77
CA LEU A 58 -2.80 -16.85 16.05
C LEU A 58 -3.91 -16.84 17.09
N MET A 59 -5.16 -16.68 16.64
CA MET A 59 -6.34 -16.61 17.49
C MET A 59 -7.52 -17.39 16.89
N PRO A 60 -8.45 -17.89 17.72
CA PRO A 60 -9.68 -18.48 17.20
C PRO A 60 -10.47 -17.46 16.38
N LEU A 61 -11.23 -17.94 15.39
CA LEU A 61 -12.14 -17.06 14.66
C LEU A 61 -13.22 -16.53 15.62
N PRO A 62 -13.53 -15.22 15.58
CA PRO A 62 -14.64 -14.67 16.35
C PRO A 62 -15.97 -15.26 15.87
N GLU A 63 -16.98 -15.25 16.75
CA GLU A 63 -18.33 -15.60 16.34
C GLU A 63 -18.82 -14.64 15.25
N PRO A 64 -19.51 -15.14 14.19
CA PRO A 64 -19.89 -14.33 13.04
C PRO A 64 -21.11 -13.44 13.34
N LYS A 65 -20.94 -12.45 14.21
CA LYS A 65 -21.95 -11.48 14.62
C LYS A 65 -21.76 -10.14 13.90
N PRO A 66 -22.84 -9.46 13.50
CA PRO A 66 -22.73 -8.12 12.92
C PRO A 66 -21.99 -7.16 13.85
N THR A 67 -21.13 -6.32 13.28
CA THR A 67 -20.37 -5.30 14.01
C THR A 67 -20.72 -3.88 13.54
N ALA A 68 -20.36 -2.89 14.35
CA ALA A 68 -20.62 -1.47 14.03
C ALA A 68 -19.79 -0.95 12.83
N ILE A 69 -18.75 -1.66 12.41
CA ILE A 69 -17.90 -1.30 11.27
C ILE A 69 -18.13 -2.20 10.05
N ASP A 70 -19.11 -3.11 10.10
CA ASP A 70 -19.39 -3.99 8.97
C ASP A 70 -19.77 -3.15 7.73
N GLY A 71 -19.12 -3.44 6.62
CA GLY A 71 -19.27 -2.68 5.39
C GLY A 71 -18.08 -2.81 4.46
N THR A 72 -18.23 -2.26 3.26
CA THR A 72 -17.15 -2.10 2.30
C THR A 72 -16.77 -0.63 2.25
N TYR A 73 -15.48 -0.35 2.28
CA TYR A 73 -14.92 0.99 2.27
C TYR A 73 -13.81 1.09 1.24
N THR A 74 -13.64 2.28 0.67
CA THR A 74 -12.58 2.57 -0.30
C THR A 74 -11.78 3.80 0.05
N LYS A 75 -10.56 3.87 -0.47
CA LYS A 75 -9.77 5.09 -0.50
C LYS A 75 -8.89 5.10 -1.75
N SER A 76 -8.67 6.28 -2.30
CA SER A 76 -7.72 6.48 -3.40
C SER A 76 -6.51 7.24 -2.87
N VAL A 77 -5.32 6.67 -3.03
CA VAL A 77 -4.04 7.25 -2.61
C VAL A 77 -3.35 7.84 -3.83
N VAL A 78 -2.90 9.09 -3.74
CA VAL A 78 -2.18 9.74 -4.84
C VAL A 78 -0.76 9.16 -4.92
N ALA A 79 -0.38 8.65 -6.09
CA ALA A 79 0.98 8.19 -6.35
C ALA A 79 1.97 9.36 -6.26
N ARG A 80 3.04 9.20 -5.48
CA ARG A 80 4.09 10.24 -5.31
C ARG A 80 5.20 10.16 -6.36
N ALA A 81 5.29 9.05 -7.06
CA ALA A 81 6.26 8.79 -8.10
C ALA A 81 5.68 7.73 -9.06
N GLU A 82 6.33 7.57 -10.21
CA GLU A 82 6.04 6.44 -11.09
C GLU A 82 6.21 5.12 -10.35
N ARG A 83 5.26 4.19 -10.56
CA ARG A 83 5.32 2.86 -9.95
C ARG A 83 6.55 2.13 -10.50
N VAL A 84 7.44 1.75 -9.60
CA VAL A 84 8.55 0.85 -9.92
C VAL A 84 7.99 -0.56 -10.05
N HIS A 85 8.35 -1.26 -11.12
CA HIS A 85 8.01 -2.68 -11.26
C HIS A 85 8.71 -3.47 -10.15
N CYS A 86 7.95 -4.00 -9.20
CA CYS A 86 8.43 -4.85 -8.12
C CYS A 86 7.79 -6.24 -8.22
N LEU A 87 8.63 -7.28 -8.23
CA LEU A 87 8.18 -8.67 -8.13
C LEU A 87 7.92 -9.10 -6.68
N ARG A 88 8.51 -8.37 -5.71
CA ARG A 88 8.40 -8.61 -4.27
C ARG A 88 8.27 -7.27 -3.56
N CYS A 89 7.15 -6.60 -3.77
CA CYS A 89 6.83 -5.36 -3.08
C CYS A 89 6.55 -5.68 -1.60
N PRO A 90 6.89 -4.78 -0.65
CA PRO A 90 6.50 -4.94 0.74
C PRO A 90 4.97 -5.04 0.86
N ASP A 91 4.50 -5.99 1.68
CA ASP A 91 3.08 -6.06 2.02
C ASP A 91 2.62 -4.76 2.67
N TYR A 92 1.37 -4.37 2.39
CA TYR A 92 0.77 -3.15 2.89
C TYR A 92 1.49 -1.85 2.53
N ALA A 93 2.45 -1.84 1.58
CA ALA A 93 3.02 -0.58 1.09
C ALA A 93 1.90 0.41 0.76
N PRO A 94 1.96 1.68 1.22
CA PRO A 94 0.94 2.71 0.97
C PRO A 94 1.06 3.24 -0.47
N ASP A 95 1.00 2.31 -1.42
CA ASP A 95 1.07 2.55 -2.84
C ASP A 95 -0.08 3.45 -3.28
N GLY A 96 0.21 4.30 -4.27
CA GLY A 96 -0.81 5.03 -4.98
C GLY A 96 -1.74 4.08 -5.72
N GLY A 97 -3.02 4.45 -5.75
CA GLY A 97 -4.09 3.63 -6.32
C GLY A 97 -5.30 3.52 -5.40
N LEU A 98 -6.27 2.73 -5.85
CA LEU A 98 -7.52 2.44 -5.18
C LEU A 98 -7.35 1.23 -4.25
N TRP A 99 -7.65 1.45 -2.99
CA TRP A 99 -7.73 0.41 -1.97
C TRP A 99 -9.19 0.14 -1.62
N LYS A 100 -9.56 -1.13 -1.51
CA LYS A 100 -10.86 -1.57 -0.99
C LYS A 100 -10.64 -2.43 0.25
N ILE A 101 -11.43 -2.18 1.30
CA ILE A 101 -11.47 -3.01 2.50
C ILE A 101 -12.92 -3.38 2.82
N ASN A 102 -13.15 -4.61 3.24
CA ASN A 102 -14.44 -5.10 3.69
C ASN A 102 -14.29 -5.65 5.11
N PHE A 103 -15.24 -5.30 5.97
CA PHE A 103 -15.46 -5.91 7.27
C PHE A 103 -16.82 -6.61 7.23
N ASP A 104 -16.85 -7.90 7.54
CA ASP A 104 -18.08 -8.68 7.61
C ASP A 104 -17.97 -9.70 8.73
N LYS A 105 -18.75 -9.49 9.80
CA LYS A 105 -18.97 -10.48 10.87
C LYS A 105 -17.68 -11.12 11.39
N GLY A 106 -16.68 -10.28 11.69
CA GLY A 106 -15.40 -10.72 12.25
C GLY A 106 -14.37 -11.21 11.23
N ALA A 107 -14.63 -11.13 9.91
CA ALA A 107 -13.65 -11.31 8.85
C ALA A 107 -13.37 -9.98 8.14
N PHE A 108 -12.10 -9.60 7.99
CA PHE A 108 -11.70 -8.46 7.17
C PHE A 108 -10.99 -8.93 5.90
N ARG A 109 -11.20 -8.20 4.81
CA ARG A 109 -10.63 -8.49 3.49
C ARG A 109 -10.17 -7.19 2.86
N ILE A 110 -8.97 -7.16 2.31
CA ILE A 110 -8.40 -5.96 1.70
C ILE A 110 -7.79 -6.30 0.34
N ILE A 111 -7.93 -5.39 -0.62
CA ILE A 111 -7.29 -5.47 -1.93
C ILE A 111 -6.81 -4.08 -2.38
N HIS A 112 -5.73 -4.07 -3.13
CA HIS A 112 -5.27 -2.94 -3.92
C HIS A 112 -5.61 -3.19 -5.40
N ALA A 113 -6.47 -2.35 -5.97
CA ALA A 113 -7.15 -2.63 -7.24
C ALA A 113 -6.19 -2.69 -8.43
N GLU A 114 -5.08 -1.96 -8.39
CA GLU A 114 -4.15 -1.89 -9.50
C GLU A 114 -3.11 -3.02 -9.46
N THR A 115 -2.79 -3.57 -8.29
CA THR A 115 -1.81 -4.68 -8.22
C THR A 115 -2.46 -6.03 -7.98
N ALA A 116 -3.76 -6.03 -7.67
CA ALA A 116 -4.50 -7.17 -7.12
C ALA A 116 -3.83 -7.80 -5.88
N TRP A 117 -2.91 -7.08 -5.23
CA TRP A 117 -2.40 -7.46 -3.92
C TRP A 117 -3.58 -7.52 -2.96
N LYS A 118 -3.65 -8.58 -2.15
CA LYS A 118 -4.79 -8.83 -1.27
C LYS A 118 -4.39 -9.55 0.00
N SER A 119 -5.16 -9.32 1.06
CA SER A 119 -5.07 -10.08 2.30
C SER A 119 -6.46 -10.32 2.92
N ILE A 120 -6.52 -11.30 3.81
CA ILE A 120 -7.70 -11.67 4.59
C ILE A 120 -7.28 -12.00 6.02
N GLY A 121 -8.06 -11.56 7.00
CA GLY A 121 -7.83 -11.92 8.39
C GLY A 121 -9.12 -11.83 9.19
N SER A 122 -9.02 -12.04 10.50
CA SER A 122 -10.14 -11.86 11.43
C SER A 122 -10.03 -10.52 12.14
N PHE A 123 -11.17 -9.98 12.57
CA PHE A 123 -11.20 -8.78 13.39
C PHE A 123 -12.17 -8.89 14.56
N ILE A 124 -11.91 -8.10 15.60
CA ILE A 124 -12.79 -7.97 16.77
C ILE A 124 -12.99 -6.48 17.03
N VAL A 125 -14.23 -6.10 17.33
CA VAL A 125 -14.58 -4.74 17.76
C VAL A 125 -15.05 -4.76 19.21
N ALA A 126 -14.49 -3.87 20.02
CA ALA A 126 -14.91 -3.65 21.40
C ALA A 126 -14.88 -2.15 21.71
N GLY A 127 -16.05 -1.52 21.80
CA GLY A 127 -16.13 -0.06 21.93
C GLY A 127 -15.47 0.64 20.73
N ASP A 128 -14.55 1.57 21.01
CA ASP A 128 -13.76 2.31 20.03
C ASP A 128 -12.48 1.57 19.59
N ARG A 129 -12.32 0.29 19.97
CA ARG A 129 -11.14 -0.53 19.63
C ARG A 129 -11.45 -1.53 18.53
N LEU A 130 -10.55 -1.59 17.56
CA LEU A 130 -10.52 -2.58 16.49
C LEU A 130 -9.22 -3.38 16.61
N LEU A 131 -9.33 -4.69 16.72
CA LEU A 131 -8.21 -5.62 16.66
C LEU A 131 -8.25 -6.39 15.34
N LEU A 132 -7.12 -6.46 14.63
CA LEU A 132 -6.90 -7.27 13.44
C LEU A 132 -5.92 -8.41 13.74
N ALA A 133 -6.23 -9.62 13.28
CA ALA A 133 -5.41 -10.81 13.50
C ALA A 133 -5.56 -11.81 12.35
N ASN A 134 -4.80 -12.91 12.40
CA ASN A 134 -4.92 -14.03 11.45
C ASN A 134 -4.71 -13.61 9.98
N ASP A 135 -3.93 -12.56 9.78
CA ASP A 135 -3.55 -12.02 8.48
C ASP A 135 -2.30 -12.76 8.00
N PRO A 136 -2.32 -13.41 6.81
CA PRO A 136 -1.18 -14.19 6.31
C PRO A 136 0.07 -13.33 6.06
N ASN A 137 -0.06 -12.01 5.93
CA ASN A 137 1.07 -11.10 5.79
C ASN A 137 1.59 -10.61 7.17
N CYS A 138 0.91 -10.99 8.26
CA CYS A 138 1.18 -10.58 9.64
C CYS A 138 1.02 -11.76 10.61
N ILE A 139 1.49 -12.95 10.24
CA ILE A 139 1.16 -14.21 10.94
C ILE A 139 1.43 -14.19 12.45
N ASP A 140 2.49 -13.52 12.89
CA ASP A 140 2.95 -13.53 14.28
C ASP A 140 2.53 -12.28 15.07
N THR A 141 1.70 -11.41 14.49
CA THR A 141 1.35 -10.13 15.10
C THR A 141 -0.13 -9.79 14.98
N VAL A 142 -0.61 -9.03 15.95
CA VAL A 142 -1.93 -8.39 15.90
C VAL A 142 -1.77 -6.91 15.59
N GLY A 143 -2.80 -6.31 15.01
CA GLY A 143 -2.93 -4.87 14.87
C GLY A 143 -4.03 -4.36 15.77
N LEU A 144 -3.80 -3.28 16.48
CA LEU A 144 -4.76 -2.62 17.37
C LEU A 144 -4.91 -1.16 16.95
N TYR A 145 -6.17 -0.75 16.77
CA TYR A 145 -6.53 0.57 16.28
C TYR A 145 -7.65 1.17 17.14
N ALA A 146 -7.63 2.49 17.26
CA ALA A 146 -8.85 3.24 17.55
C ALA A 146 -9.62 3.42 16.25
N TRP A 147 -10.95 3.37 16.30
CA TRP A 147 -11.80 3.59 15.14
C TRP A 147 -12.97 4.51 15.45
N ARG A 148 -13.43 5.25 14.44
CA ARG A 148 -14.67 6.03 14.47
C ARG A 148 -15.28 6.12 13.08
N LEU A 149 -16.60 6.16 13.03
CA LEU A 149 -17.37 6.27 11.79
C LEU A 149 -18.21 7.55 11.82
N GLU A 150 -17.90 8.50 10.94
CA GLU A 150 -18.54 9.82 10.90
C GLU A 150 -18.74 10.27 9.46
N GLY A 151 -19.94 10.72 9.11
CA GLY A 151 -20.22 11.25 7.76
C GLY A 151 -19.92 10.27 6.62
N GLY A 152 -20.08 8.96 6.85
CA GLY A 152 -19.73 7.93 5.87
C GLY A 152 -18.23 7.67 5.72
N LEU A 153 -17.40 8.21 6.61
CA LEU A 153 -15.95 8.00 6.65
C LEU A 153 -15.57 7.15 7.87
N LEU A 154 -14.85 6.06 7.62
CA LEU A 154 -14.17 5.27 8.65
C LEU A 154 -12.77 5.84 8.87
N PHE A 155 -12.52 6.33 10.07
CA PHE A 155 -11.21 6.76 10.52
C PHE A 155 -10.59 5.66 11.36
N LEU A 156 -9.31 5.38 11.12
CA LEU A 156 -8.50 4.46 11.89
C LEU A 156 -7.27 5.20 12.40
N GLU A 157 -6.93 4.98 13.66
CA GLU A 157 -5.71 5.49 14.28
C GLU A 157 -4.95 4.30 14.90
N VAL A 158 -3.66 4.21 14.63
CA VAL A 158 -2.84 3.10 15.11
C VAL A 158 -2.59 3.26 16.60
N ILE A 159 -2.91 2.23 17.38
CA ILE A 159 -2.51 2.11 18.78
C ILE A 159 -1.23 1.27 18.85
N ASP A 160 -1.24 0.09 18.22
CA ASP A 160 -0.06 -0.76 18.05
C ASP A 160 -0.25 -1.67 16.83
N ASP A 161 0.69 -1.65 15.89
CA ASP A 161 0.70 -2.56 14.74
C ASP A 161 2.12 -2.71 14.17
N PRO A 162 2.89 -3.71 14.61
CA PRO A 162 4.23 -3.95 14.09
C PRO A 162 4.23 -4.63 12.72
N CYS A 163 3.06 -5.05 12.19
CA CYS A 163 3.00 -5.83 10.95
C CYS A 163 3.70 -5.13 9.77
N ALA A 164 4.41 -5.93 8.96
CA ALA A 164 5.06 -5.51 7.74
C ALA A 164 5.95 -4.28 7.97
N ILE A 165 6.72 -4.27 9.07
CA ILE A 165 7.56 -3.13 9.47
C ILE A 165 6.70 -1.86 9.58
N LYS A 166 5.55 -1.97 10.27
CA LYS A 166 4.54 -0.91 10.49
C LYS A 166 3.82 -0.42 9.22
N LEU A 167 4.01 -1.06 8.07
CA LEU A 167 3.36 -0.64 6.82
C LEU A 167 1.85 -0.86 6.83
N ARG A 168 1.33 -1.92 7.50
CA ARG A 168 -0.12 -2.11 7.65
C ARG A 168 -0.74 -0.94 8.40
N GLY A 169 -0.20 -0.59 9.56
CA GLY A 169 -0.62 0.58 10.32
C GLY A 169 -0.57 1.85 9.48
N LEU A 170 0.58 2.14 8.86
CA LEU A 170 0.76 3.33 8.02
C LEU A 170 -0.28 3.41 6.91
N ASN A 171 -0.50 2.32 6.17
CA ASN A 171 -1.47 2.28 5.08
C ASN A 171 -2.88 2.49 5.62
N LEU A 172 -3.34 1.68 6.58
CA LEU A 172 -4.71 1.72 7.07
C LEU A 172 -5.11 3.07 7.69
N THR A 173 -4.16 3.82 8.24
CA THR A 173 -4.41 5.09 8.95
C THR A 173 -3.99 6.34 8.17
N GLN A 174 -3.45 6.21 6.95
CA GLN A 174 -2.94 7.36 6.18
C GLN A 174 -4.04 8.39 5.86
N GLN A 175 -5.26 7.92 5.63
CA GLN A 175 -6.43 8.75 5.34
C GLN A 175 -7.72 7.98 5.65
N PRO A 176 -8.86 8.68 5.82
CA PRO A 176 -10.14 8.05 6.09
C PRO A 176 -10.64 7.22 4.90
N TRP A 177 -11.39 6.16 5.20
CA TRP A 177 -12.00 5.29 4.21
C TRP A 177 -13.46 5.67 3.97
N ARG A 178 -13.87 5.79 2.71
CA ARG A 178 -15.23 6.15 2.31
C ARG A 178 -16.11 4.90 2.25
N THR A 179 -17.29 4.94 2.87
CA THR A 179 -18.25 3.83 2.80
C THR A 179 -18.83 3.68 1.39
N CYS A 180 -18.97 2.44 0.93
CA CYS A 180 -19.68 2.12 -0.30
C CYS A 180 -21.21 2.03 -0.11
N ARG A 181 -21.69 2.09 1.13
CA ARG A 181 -23.13 2.08 1.40
C ARG A 181 -23.71 3.44 0.99
N PRO A 182 -24.84 3.49 0.26
CA PRO A 182 -25.52 4.76 0.03
C PRO A 182 -25.89 5.41 1.38
N PRO A 183 -25.84 6.74 1.50
CA PRO A 183 -26.31 7.43 2.71
C PRO A 183 -27.72 6.93 3.01
N SER A 184 -27.92 6.34 4.19
CA SER A 184 -29.25 5.88 4.58
C SER A 184 -30.24 7.06 4.55
N LEU A 185 -31.46 6.82 4.07
CA LEU A 185 -32.62 7.74 4.09
C LEU A 185 -32.93 8.40 5.45
N ALA A 186 -32.23 8.04 6.52
CA ALA A 186 -32.29 8.69 7.83
C ALA A 186 -31.62 10.09 7.87
N ALA A 187 -30.74 10.39 6.90
CA ALA A 187 -30.37 11.76 6.58
C ALA A 187 -31.33 12.20 5.47
N GLY A 188 -32.38 12.96 5.83
CA GLY A 188 -33.47 13.39 4.95
C GLY A 188 -33.08 14.35 3.82
N VAL A 189 -31.89 14.20 3.25
CA VAL A 189 -31.46 14.85 2.02
C VAL A 189 -30.93 13.72 1.14
N ALA A 190 -31.72 13.34 0.13
CA ALA A 190 -31.23 12.56 -0.99
C ALA A 190 -30.21 13.42 -1.73
N GLU A 191 -28.98 13.50 -1.20
CA GLU A 191 -27.87 13.94 -2.03
C GLU A 191 -27.66 12.87 -3.08
N ASN A 192 -27.80 13.28 -4.33
CA ASN A 192 -27.31 12.58 -5.53
C ASN A 192 -25.78 12.45 -5.47
N GLY A 193 -25.25 11.92 -4.37
CA GLY A 193 -23.84 11.65 -4.19
C GLY A 193 -23.48 10.49 -5.10
N SER A 194 -22.66 10.77 -6.11
CA SER A 194 -22.01 9.73 -6.90
C SER A 194 -21.34 8.74 -5.94
N GLN A 195 -21.60 7.46 -6.17
CA GLN A 195 -21.01 6.37 -5.41
C GLN A 195 -19.46 6.54 -5.41
N PRO A 196 -18.76 6.34 -4.28
CA PRO A 196 -17.31 6.49 -4.27
C PRO A 196 -16.64 5.58 -5.29
N GLU A 197 -15.50 6.02 -5.80
CA GLU A 197 -14.68 5.21 -6.71
C GLU A 197 -14.39 3.84 -6.08
N GLY A 198 -14.52 2.79 -6.90
CA GLY A 198 -14.25 1.42 -6.49
C GLY A 198 -15.37 0.72 -5.72
N CYS A 199 -16.56 1.31 -5.62
CA CYS A 199 -17.69 0.69 -4.91
C CYS A 199 -18.61 -0.18 -5.79
N ASP A 200 -18.22 -0.42 -7.04
CA ASP A 200 -18.87 -1.30 -8.02
C ASP A 200 -18.55 -2.81 -7.88
#